data_AF-A0A9Q9MHV4-F1
#
_entry.id   AF-A0A9Q9MHV4-F1
#
_cell.length_a   1.000
_cell.length_b   1.000
_cell.length_c   1.000
_cell.angle_alpha   90.00
_cell.angle_beta   90.00
_cell.angle_gamma   90.00
#
_symmetry.space_group_name_H-M   'P 1'
#
loop_
_entity.id
_entity.type
_entity.pdbx_description
1 polymer ?
#
loop_
_entity_poly.entity_id
_entity_poly.type
_entity_poly.pdbx_seq_one_letter_code
_entity_poly.pdbx_strand_id
1 'polypeptide(L)'
;MNRTAKIALLVSGAVLACLIACCGVALALRDWVPGLTGCEDVNTPTKTGVITQKVRIEQMWPQLAPIQDVHWQEHEARARSCPEIGPMDYTMDGFAVITAERAAALPATQPAATPQVPEDLRPYAPAAPSWLRVDGTDLLLDRATATVYFTHTTS
;
A
#
# COMPACT_ATOMS: atom_id res chain seq x y z
N MET A 1 24.02 17.20 -63.90
CA MET A 1 23.22 17.01 -62.66
C MET A 1 22.08 18.03 -62.66
N ASN A 2 20.86 17.56 -62.95
CA ASN A 2 19.67 18.40 -63.19
C ASN A 2 19.25 19.14 -61.90
N ARG A 3 18.75 20.37 -62.02
CA ARG A 3 18.32 21.24 -60.90
C ARG A 3 17.42 20.52 -59.90
N THR A 4 16.58 19.62 -60.37
CA THR A 4 15.65 18.80 -59.57
C THR A 4 16.37 17.86 -58.60
N ALA A 5 17.49 17.27 -59.00
CA ALA A 5 18.28 16.37 -58.14
C ALA A 5 19.00 17.11 -57.01
N LYS A 6 19.39 18.37 -57.24
CA LYS A 6 20.00 19.23 -56.21
C LYS A 6 19.00 19.65 -55.14
N ILE A 7 17.76 19.93 -55.54
CA ILE A 7 16.67 20.30 -54.61
C ILE A 7 16.26 19.09 -53.76
N ALA A 8 16.13 17.90 -54.36
CA ALA A 8 15.82 16.68 -53.62
C ALA A 8 16.87 16.39 -52.53
N LEU A 9 18.16 16.48 -52.87
CA LEU A 9 19.25 16.25 -51.90
C LEU A 9 19.25 17.25 -50.75
N LEU A 10 18.95 18.52 -51.01
CA LEU A 10 18.86 19.56 -49.97
C LEU A 10 17.69 19.32 -49.02
N VAL A 11 16.52 18.94 -49.55
CA VAL A 11 15.34 18.65 -48.72
C VAL A 11 15.55 17.39 -47.89
N SER A 12 16.09 16.31 -48.47
CA SER A 12 16.40 15.09 -47.73
C SER A 12 17.44 15.32 -46.63
N GLY A 13 18.47 16.12 -46.90
CA GLY A 13 19.48 16.48 -45.90
C GLY A 13 18.91 17.32 -44.76
N ALA A 14 18.03 18.28 -45.06
CA ALA A 14 17.38 19.12 -44.04
C ALA A 14 16.44 18.31 -43.13
N VAL A 15 15.67 17.37 -43.68
CA VAL A 15 14.79 16.49 -42.90
C VAL A 15 15.59 15.56 -41.99
N LEU A 16 16.68 14.98 -42.50
CA LEU A 16 17.55 14.10 -41.72
C LEU A 16 18.25 14.87 -40.58
N ALA A 17 18.74 16.09 -40.86
CA ALA A 17 19.33 16.96 -39.84
C ALA A 17 18.30 17.36 -38.77
N CYS A 18 17.05 17.62 -39.16
CA CYS A 18 15.97 17.92 -38.23
C CYS A 18 15.64 16.72 -37.34
N LEU A 19 15.57 15.50 -37.90
CA LEU A 19 15.36 14.27 -37.13
C LEU A 19 16.50 13.99 -36.16
N ILE A 20 17.76 14.17 -36.59
CA ILE A 20 18.93 13.99 -35.71
C ILE A 20 18.95 15.07 -34.62
N ALA A 21 18.59 16.31 -34.92
CA ALA A 21 18.46 17.38 -33.93
C ALA A 21 17.32 17.11 -32.94
N CYS A 22 16.15 16.66 -33.41
CA CYS A 22 15.04 16.27 -32.54
C CYS A 22 15.38 15.06 -31.65
N CYS A 23 16.08 14.05 -32.18
CA CYS A 23 16.58 12.91 -31.39
C CYS A 23 17.71 13.31 -30.43
N GLY A 24 18.59 14.24 -30.83
CA GLY A 24 19.65 14.78 -29.98
C GLY A 24 19.10 15.63 -28.84
N VAL A 25 18.04 16.41 -29.09
CA VAL A 25 17.31 17.16 -28.06
C VAL A 25 16.58 16.20 -27.11
N ALA A 26 15.99 15.10 -27.60
CA ALA A 26 15.39 14.08 -26.73
C ALA A 26 16.41 13.38 -25.81
N LEU A 27 17.65 13.17 -26.29
CA LEU A 27 18.74 12.60 -25.48
C LEU A 27 19.38 13.62 -24.53
N ALA A 28 19.49 14.89 -24.91
CA ALA A 28 20.04 15.95 -24.07
C ALA A 28 19.05 16.46 -23.00
N LEU A 29 17.75 16.36 -23.27
CA LEU A 29 16.68 16.67 -22.29
C LEU A 29 16.42 15.52 -21.30
N ARG A 30 17.08 14.36 -21.46
CA ARG A 30 17.01 13.23 -20.52
C ARG A 30 17.37 13.63 -19.09
N ASP A 31 18.29 14.59 -18.93
CA ASP A 31 18.73 15.10 -17.63
C ASP A 31 17.94 16.32 -17.14
N TRP A 32 17.07 16.90 -17.99
CA TRP A 32 16.31 18.13 -17.72
C TRP A 32 14.79 17.93 -17.60
N VAL A 33 14.27 16.74 -17.92
CA VAL A 33 12.87 16.37 -17.64
C VAL A 33 12.85 15.54 -16.35
N PRO A 34 12.46 16.11 -15.19
CA PRO A 34 12.49 15.43 -13.89
C PRO A 34 11.40 14.38 -13.71
N GLY A 35 11.00 13.69 -14.78
CA GLY A 35 9.83 12.80 -14.80
C GLY A 35 9.94 11.57 -15.70
N LEU A 36 11.06 11.33 -16.40
CA LEU A 36 11.21 10.15 -17.28
C LEU A 36 12.33 9.19 -16.87
N THR A 37 13.21 9.56 -15.93
CA THR A 37 14.39 8.75 -15.55
C THR A 37 14.64 8.66 -14.04
N GLY A 38 13.81 9.30 -13.22
CA GLY A 38 14.08 9.48 -11.77
C GLY A 38 13.09 8.82 -10.82
N CYS A 39 12.24 7.94 -11.30
CA CYS A 39 11.30 7.21 -10.46
C CYS A 39 11.84 5.78 -10.34
N GLU A 40 12.56 5.53 -9.24
CA GLU A 40 13.09 4.21 -8.92
C GLU A 40 11.97 3.39 -8.28
N ASP A 41 11.78 2.16 -8.76
CA ASP A 41 10.79 1.26 -8.18
C ASP A 41 11.12 1.04 -6.70
N VAL A 42 10.18 1.40 -5.83
CA VAL A 42 10.31 1.13 -4.41
C VAL A 42 9.71 -0.24 -4.15
N ASN A 43 10.58 -1.26 -4.19
CA ASN A 43 10.19 -2.67 -4.05
C ASN A 43 9.61 -3.03 -2.68
N THR A 44 9.72 -2.12 -1.70
CA THR A 44 9.21 -2.32 -0.34
C THR A 44 8.11 -1.31 -0.03
N PRO A 45 6.87 -1.76 0.26
CA PRO A 45 5.80 -0.88 0.72
C PRO A 45 6.25 -0.04 1.91
N THR A 46 5.98 1.27 1.85
CA THR A 46 6.20 2.16 2.98
C THR A 46 5.23 1.81 4.10
N LYS A 47 5.69 1.83 5.35
CA LYS A 47 4.86 1.64 6.55
C LYS A 47 5.06 2.75 7.56
N THR A 48 4.02 3.05 8.32
CA THR A 48 4.11 3.93 9.49
C THR A 48 4.75 3.19 10.67
N GLY A 49 5.15 3.92 11.71
CA GLY A 49 5.39 3.30 13.01
C GLY A 49 4.10 2.73 13.62
N VAL A 50 4.24 1.94 14.68
CA VAL A 50 3.10 1.43 15.44
C VAL A 50 2.39 2.57 16.18
N ILE A 51 1.07 2.61 16.04
CA ILE A 51 0.15 3.63 16.54
C ILE A 51 -0.75 2.99 17.60
N THR A 52 -0.96 3.71 18.71
CA THR A 52 -1.74 3.24 19.88
C THR A 52 -3.05 4.01 20.09
N GLN A 53 -3.50 4.76 19.09
CA GLN A 53 -4.68 5.59 19.17
C GLN A 53 -5.96 4.77 18.98
N LYS A 54 -6.79 4.70 20.03
CA LYS A 54 -8.05 3.92 20.06
C LYS A 54 -9.19 4.54 19.26
N VAL A 55 -9.31 5.88 19.29
CA VAL A 55 -10.47 6.61 18.74
C VAL A 55 -10.75 6.22 17.29
N ARG A 56 -9.72 6.08 16.46
CA ARG A 56 -9.87 5.69 15.06
C ARG A 56 -10.43 4.28 14.91
N ILE A 57 -9.93 3.33 15.71
CA ILE A 57 -10.36 1.93 15.67
C ILE A 57 -11.78 1.78 16.20
N GLU A 58 -12.15 2.54 17.24
CA GLU A 58 -13.53 2.57 17.75
C GLU A 58 -14.51 3.20 16.76
N GLN A 59 -14.07 4.16 15.94
CA GLN A 59 -14.89 4.73 14.87
C GLN A 59 -15.08 3.75 13.71
N MET A 60 -14.02 3.01 13.34
CA MET A 60 -14.07 2.04 12.25
C MET A 60 -14.84 0.77 12.64
N TRP A 61 -14.67 0.31 13.89
CA TRP A 61 -15.36 -0.87 14.42
C TRP A 61 -15.98 -0.57 15.78
N PRO A 62 -17.13 0.13 15.82
CA PRO A 62 -17.82 0.48 17.07
C PRO A 62 -18.17 -0.75 17.91
N GLN A 63 -18.35 -1.91 17.27
CA GLN A 63 -18.59 -3.18 17.95
C GLN A 63 -17.39 -3.68 18.77
N LEU A 64 -16.22 -3.05 18.72
CA LEU A 64 -15.08 -3.42 19.56
C LEU A 64 -15.01 -2.59 20.85
N ALA A 65 -15.76 -1.48 20.94
CA ALA A 65 -15.76 -0.65 22.12
C ALA A 65 -16.38 -1.38 23.34
N PRO A 66 -15.86 -1.17 24.56
CA PRO A 66 -14.68 -0.35 24.87
C PRO A 66 -13.35 -1.07 24.61
N ILE A 67 -12.39 -0.38 24.00
CA ILE A 67 -11.04 -0.91 23.72
C ILE A 67 -10.11 -0.64 24.91
N GLN A 68 -9.52 -1.70 25.47
CA GLN A 68 -8.56 -1.64 26.58
C GLN A 68 -7.15 -1.24 26.10
N ASP A 69 -6.71 -1.75 24.96
CA ASP A 69 -5.42 -1.42 24.36
C ASP A 69 -5.48 -1.62 22.84
N VAL A 70 -4.63 -0.94 22.09
CA VAL A 70 -4.59 -1.06 20.62
C VAL A 70 -3.21 -0.79 20.08
N HIS A 71 -2.80 -1.55 19.07
CA HIS A 71 -1.53 -1.39 18.36
C HIS A 71 -1.78 -1.65 16.89
N TRP A 72 -1.62 -0.64 16.05
CA TRP A 72 -1.89 -0.74 14.62
C TRP A 72 -0.89 0.06 13.81
N GLN A 73 -0.76 -0.27 12.54
CA GLN A 73 0.08 0.46 11.60
C GLN A 73 -0.64 0.57 10.26
N GLU A 74 -0.25 1.56 9.47
CA GLU A 74 -0.64 1.66 8.07
C GLU A 74 0.57 1.33 7.21
N HIS A 75 0.32 0.68 6.09
CA HIS A 75 1.32 0.49 5.06
C HIS A 75 0.69 0.56 3.67
N GLU A 76 1.51 0.82 2.67
CA GLU A 76 1.06 0.78 1.28
C GLU A 76 0.60 -0.63 0.94
N ALA A 77 -0.54 -0.76 0.25
CA ALA A 77 -1.08 -2.06 -0.13
C ALA A 77 -0.18 -2.77 -1.16
N ARG A 78 0.64 -2.00 -1.88
CA ARG A 78 1.60 -2.51 -2.87
C ARG A 78 2.88 -1.70 -2.90
N ALA A 79 3.93 -2.31 -3.43
CA ALA A 79 5.14 -1.61 -3.83
C ALA A 79 4.81 -0.53 -4.87
N ARG A 80 5.54 0.59 -4.83
CA ARG A 80 5.39 1.65 -5.83
C ARG A 80 6.08 1.23 -7.11
N SER A 81 5.35 1.28 -8.21
CA SER A 81 5.87 1.02 -9.56
C SER A 81 5.92 2.31 -10.36
N CYS A 82 6.95 2.52 -11.17
CA CYS A 82 7.07 3.71 -11.98
C CYS A 82 6.80 3.43 -13.48
N PRO A 83 5.89 4.18 -14.15
CA PRO A 83 5.07 5.27 -13.62
C PRO A 83 3.91 4.75 -12.77
N GLU A 84 3.68 5.41 -11.63
CA GLU A 84 2.55 5.10 -10.76
C GLU A 84 1.30 5.82 -11.30
N ILE A 85 0.27 5.06 -11.69
CA ILE A 85 -0.98 5.61 -12.25
C ILE A 85 -2.11 5.37 -11.25
N GLY A 86 -2.58 6.44 -10.60
CA GLY A 86 -3.71 6.41 -9.67
C GLY A 86 -3.31 6.67 -8.20
N PRO A 87 -4.29 6.74 -7.28
CA PRO A 87 -4.01 6.82 -5.85
C PRO A 87 -3.38 5.51 -5.35
N MET A 88 -2.59 5.63 -4.28
CA MET A 88 -2.06 4.48 -3.54
C MET A 88 -3.07 4.06 -2.48
N ASP A 89 -3.46 2.78 -2.50
CA ASP A 89 -4.25 2.18 -1.43
C ASP A 89 -3.36 1.93 -0.21
N TYR A 90 -3.92 2.11 0.98
CA TYR A 90 -3.24 1.83 2.24
C TYR A 90 -3.97 0.72 2.96
N THR A 91 -3.21 -0.22 3.52
CA THR A 91 -3.73 -1.26 4.40
C THR A 91 -3.37 -0.91 5.83
N MET A 92 -4.37 -1.01 6.70
CA MET A 92 -4.24 -0.90 8.13
C MET A 92 -4.30 -2.29 8.74
N ASP A 93 -3.28 -2.68 9.49
CA ASP A 93 -3.26 -3.90 10.28
C ASP A 93 -3.08 -3.57 11.75
N GLY A 94 -3.67 -4.37 12.63
CA GLY A 94 -3.50 -4.14 14.05
C GLY A 94 -4.16 -5.15 14.95
N PHE A 95 -3.91 -4.95 16.24
CA PHE A 95 -4.53 -5.66 17.34
C PHE A 95 -5.30 -4.68 18.21
N ALA A 96 -6.50 -5.07 18.63
CA ALA A 96 -7.27 -4.41 19.67
C ALA A 96 -7.54 -5.39 20.81
N VAL A 97 -7.17 -5.02 22.04
CA VAL A 97 -7.56 -5.74 23.24
C VAL A 97 -8.88 -5.16 23.72
N ILE A 98 -9.91 -5.98 23.78
CA ILE A 98 -11.26 -5.60 24.23
C ILE A 98 -11.55 -6.23 25.59
N THR A 99 -12.67 -5.87 26.21
CA THR A 99 -13.07 -6.53 27.46
C THR A 99 -13.46 -7.99 27.20
N ALA A 100 -13.26 -8.86 28.20
CA ALA A 100 -13.67 -10.27 28.12
C ALA A 100 -15.19 -10.43 27.87
N GLU A 101 -16.00 -9.57 28.48
CA GLU A 101 -17.45 -9.50 28.21
C GLU A 101 -17.72 -9.22 26.74
N ARG A 102 -17.00 -8.28 26.14
CA ARG A 102 -17.17 -7.94 24.73
C ARG A 102 -16.70 -9.05 23.81
N ALA A 103 -15.56 -9.68 24.11
CA ALA A 103 -15.08 -10.84 23.39
C ALA A 103 -16.08 -12.02 23.43
N ALA A 104 -16.75 -12.23 24.58
CA ALA A 104 -17.78 -13.25 24.70
C ALA A 104 -19.02 -12.96 23.84
N ALA A 105 -19.41 -11.69 23.75
CA ALA A 105 -20.58 -11.21 23.02
C ALA A 105 -20.40 -11.15 21.49
N LEU A 106 -19.17 -11.12 20.98
CA LEU A 106 -18.93 -11.12 19.54
C LEU A 106 -19.34 -12.47 18.91
N PRO A 107 -20.11 -12.45 17.80
CA PRO A 107 -20.50 -13.67 17.09
C PRO A 107 -19.29 -14.19 16.31
N ALA A 108 -18.41 -14.94 16.97
CA ALA A 108 -17.24 -15.55 16.35
C ALA A 108 -17.30 -17.06 16.55
N THR A 109 -17.62 -17.80 15.49
CA THR A 109 -17.91 -19.26 15.55
C THR A 109 -17.02 -20.10 14.65
N GLN A 110 -16.44 -19.50 13.61
CA GLN A 110 -15.65 -20.23 12.62
C GLN A 110 -14.16 -20.12 12.93
N PRO A 111 -13.43 -21.24 13.05
CA PRO A 111 -11.97 -21.21 13.12
C PRO A 111 -11.38 -20.48 11.91
N ALA A 112 -10.40 -19.62 12.15
CA ALA A 112 -9.69 -18.88 11.11
C ALA A 112 -8.21 -19.32 11.05
N ALA A 113 -7.63 -19.20 9.86
CA ALA A 113 -6.18 -19.34 9.70
C ALA A 113 -5.45 -18.22 10.47
N THR A 114 -4.24 -18.52 10.92
CA THR A 114 -3.37 -17.51 11.54
C THR A 114 -3.12 -16.37 10.57
N PRO A 115 -3.41 -15.10 10.94
CA PRO A 115 -3.15 -13.96 10.08
C PRO A 115 -1.64 -13.78 9.90
N GLN A 116 -1.26 -13.21 8.75
CA GLN A 116 0.11 -12.80 8.52
C GLN A 116 0.37 -11.49 9.26
N VAL A 117 0.88 -11.58 10.48
CA VAL A 117 1.14 -10.42 11.33
C VAL A 117 2.43 -9.70 10.87
N PRO A 118 2.37 -8.40 10.58
CA PRO A 118 3.56 -7.60 10.31
C PRO A 118 4.58 -7.66 11.44
N GLU A 119 5.87 -7.61 11.11
CA GLU A 119 6.96 -7.81 12.08
C GLU A 119 6.86 -6.89 13.31
N ASP A 120 6.59 -5.60 13.08
CA ASP A 120 6.53 -4.58 14.13
C ASP A 120 5.31 -4.78 15.06
N LEU A 121 4.29 -5.51 14.60
CA LEU A 121 3.10 -5.83 15.39
C LEU A 121 3.22 -7.16 16.16
N ARG A 122 4.20 -8.01 15.83
CA ARG A 122 4.39 -9.31 16.50
C ARG A 122 4.52 -9.22 18.03
N PRO A 123 5.19 -8.21 18.63
CA PRO A 123 5.27 -8.09 20.09
C PRO A 123 3.91 -7.94 20.78
N TYR A 124 2.87 -7.53 20.06
CA TYR A 124 1.51 -7.33 20.57
C TYR A 124 0.57 -8.48 20.24
N ALA A 125 1.01 -9.46 19.46
CA ALA A 125 0.22 -10.64 19.15
C ALA A 125 0.11 -11.55 20.38
N PRO A 126 -1.02 -12.24 20.58
CA PRO A 126 -1.11 -13.30 21.58
C PRO A 126 -0.07 -14.39 21.30
N ALA A 127 0.47 -15.02 22.35
CA ALA A 127 1.55 -16.00 22.21
C ALA A 127 1.13 -17.30 21.51
N ALA A 128 -0.11 -17.74 21.70
CA ALA A 128 -0.67 -18.96 21.12
C ALA A 128 -2.17 -18.77 20.79
N PRO A 129 -2.49 -17.91 19.80
CA PRO A 129 -3.86 -17.52 19.55
C PRO A 129 -4.67 -18.66 18.91
N SER A 130 -5.94 -18.76 19.30
CA SER A 130 -6.96 -19.59 18.67
C SER A 130 -7.96 -18.69 17.95
N TRP A 131 -7.60 -18.29 16.73
CA TRP A 131 -8.37 -17.31 15.96
C TRP A 131 -9.74 -17.84 15.53
N LEU A 132 -10.76 -17.03 15.81
CA LEU A 132 -12.12 -17.20 15.31
C LEU A 132 -12.49 -16.01 14.42
N ARG A 133 -13.10 -16.25 13.27
CA ARG A 133 -13.65 -15.18 12.45
C ARG A 133 -14.92 -14.63 13.10
N VAL A 134 -15.00 -13.31 13.23
CA VAL A 134 -16.23 -12.62 13.65
C VAL A 134 -17.17 -12.52 12.45
N ASP A 135 -18.39 -13.03 12.60
CA ASP A 135 -19.39 -13.18 11.55
C ASP A 135 -19.67 -11.84 10.84
N GLY A 136 -19.63 -11.86 9.50
CA GLY A 136 -19.91 -10.68 8.67
C GLY A 136 -18.81 -9.62 8.67
N THR A 137 -17.61 -9.92 9.19
CA THR A 137 -16.47 -8.99 9.22
C THR A 137 -15.15 -9.70 8.87
N ASP A 138 -14.11 -8.92 8.62
CA ASP A 138 -12.74 -9.41 8.46
C ASP A 138 -11.96 -9.47 9.79
N LEU A 139 -12.65 -9.30 10.92
CA LEU A 139 -12.05 -9.34 12.25
C LEU A 139 -11.79 -10.79 12.67
N LEU A 140 -10.62 -11.02 13.26
CA LEU A 140 -10.26 -12.30 13.86
C LEU A 140 -10.15 -12.11 15.38
N LEU A 141 -10.86 -12.93 16.15
CA LEU A 141 -10.89 -12.86 17.61
C LEU A 141 -10.15 -14.06 18.21
N ASP A 142 -9.18 -13.80 19.07
CA ASP A 142 -8.74 -14.75 20.08
C ASP A 142 -9.55 -14.52 21.35
N ARG A 143 -10.45 -15.46 21.68
CA ARG A 143 -11.30 -15.34 22.88
C ARG A 143 -10.50 -15.47 24.17
N ALA A 144 -9.38 -16.21 24.16
CA ALA A 144 -8.60 -16.48 25.37
C ALA A 144 -7.96 -15.20 25.92
N THR A 145 -7.42 -14.34 25.06
CA THR A 145 -6.82 -13.06 25.44
C THR A 145 -7.70 -11.85 25.14
N ALA A 146 -8.96 -12.07 24.73
CA ALA A 146 -9.88 -11.00 24.29
C ALA A 146 -9.22 -10.04 23.27
N THR A 147 -8.42 -10.59 22.36
CA THR A 147 -7.65 -9.82 21.39
C THR A 147 -8.24 -10.01 20.00
N VAL A 148 -8.48 -8.90 19.31
CA VAL A 148 -8.96 -8.87 17.94
C VAL A 148 -7.83 -8.44 17.02
N TYR A 149 -7.53 -9.25 16.01
CA TYR A 149 -6.74 -8.83 14.85
C TYR A 149 -7.66 -8.27 13.78
N PHE A 150 -7.25 -7.17 13.16
CA PHE A 150 -7.97 -6.54 12.06
C PHE A 150 -7.03 -6.19 10.91
N THR A 151 -7.59 -6.23 9.70
CA THR A 151 -6.97 -5.71 8.49
C THR A 151 -8.01 -4.90 7.71
N HIS A 152 -7.64 -3.75 7.17
CA HIS A 152 -8.53 -2.90 6.39
C HIS A 152 -7.78 -2.12 5.34
N THR A 153 -8.12 -2.32 4.07
CA THR A 153 -7.58 -1.53 2.96
C THR A 153 -8.49 -0.34 2.67
N THR A 154 -7.94 0.87 2.76
CA THR A 154 -8.59 2.11 2.32
C THR A 154 -8.30 2.33 0.84
N SER A 155 -9.37 2.48 0.05
CA SER A 155 -9.36 2.88 -1.37
C SER A 155 -9.90 4.29 -1.56
#